data_AF-A0A7G2JYW3-F1
#
_entry.id   AF-A0A7G2JYW3-F1
#
_cell.length_a   1.000
_cell.length_b   1.000
_cell.length_c   1.000
_cell.angle_alpha   90.00
_cell.angle_beta   90.00
_cell.angle_gamma   90.00
#
_symmetry.space_group_name_H-M   'P 1'
#
loop_
_entity.id
_entity.type
_entity.pdbx_description
1 polymer ?
#
loop_
_entity_poly.entity_id
_entity_poly.type
_entity_poly.pdbx_seq_one_letter_code
_entity_poly.pdbx_strand_id
1 'polypeptide(L)'
;MPPQNRFILLFINTILEQTFMQLSTLTALSPLDGRYQDKVTPLRAIFSEFGLMKFRVAVEVRWLQKLASTAEIVEVPPFSTQANAFLDGIVANFNEADAARIKEIERTTNHDVKAVEYFLKEKIQNEVELVNVS
;
A
#
# COMPACT_ATOMS: atom_id res chain seq x y z
N MET A 1 31.64 26.75 22.20
CA MET A 1 31.92 25.34 22.55
C MET A 1 33.42 25.08 22.42
N PRO A 2 34.01 24.22 23.27
CA PRO A 2 35.43 23.87 23.18
C PRO A 2 35.73 23.15 21.85
N PRO A 3 36.94 23.32 21.27
CA PRO A 3 37.29 22.82 19.93
C PRO A 3 37.19 21.29 19.78
N GLN A 4 37.33 20.54 20.87
CA GLN A 4 37.17 19.07 20.89
C GLN A 4 35.74 18.62 20.57
N ASN A 5 34.72 19.39 20.98
CA ASN A 5 33.32 19.06 20.67
C ASN A 5 32.98 19.26 19.18
N ARG A 6 33.75 20.09 18.46
CA ARG A 6 33.52 20.37 17.03
C ARG A 6 33.99 19.21 16.14
N PHE A 7 35.07 18.52 16.54
CA PHE A 7 35.56 17.32 15.85
C PHE A 7 34.65 16.12 16.01
N ILE A 8 34.12 15.89 17.22
CA ILE A 8 33.17 14.81 17.48
C ILE A 8 31.87 15.04 16.69
N LEU A 9 31.37 16.28 16.66
CA LEU A 9 30.17 16.61 15.89
C LEU A 9 30.40 16.47 14.37
N LEU A 10 31.57 16.88 13.86
CA LEU A 10 31.92 16.67 12.45
C LEU A 10 31.99 15.18 12.12
N PHE A 11 32.63 14.37 12.97
CA PHE A 11 32.82 12.94 12.75
C PHE A 11 31.48 12.17 12.81
N ILE A 12 30.61 12.52 13.77
CA ILE A 12 29.25 11.98 13.84
C ILE A 12 28.45 12.39 12.60
N ASN A 13 28.50 13.65 12.18
CA ASN A 13 27.79 14.10 10.99
C ASN A 13 28.34 13.43 9.70
N THR A 14 29.65 13.21 9.59
CA THR A 14 30.26 12.48 8.45
C THR A 14 29.85 11.01 8.44
N ILE A 15 29.76 10.35 9.59
CA ILE A 15 29.24 8.97 9.67
C ILE A 15 27.75 8.94 9.34
N LEU A 16 26.96 9.90 9.82
CA LEU A 16 25.53 9.99 9.52
C LEU A 16 25.27 10.30 8.03
N GLU A 17 26.09 11.13 7.40
CA GLU A 17 26.05 11.33 5.94
C GLU A 17 26.40 10.05 5.16
N GLN A 18 27.31 9.21 5.67
CA GLN A 18 27.64 7.92 5.06
C GLN A 18 26.54 6.85 5.22
N THR A 19 25.60 7.01 6.16
CA THR A 19 24.54 6.01 6.41
C THR A 19 23.35 6.09 5.43
N PHE A 20 23.19 7.18 4.68
CA PHE A 20 22.12 7.30 3.68
C PHE A 20 22.60 6.86 2.29
N MET A 21 22.71 5.55 2.07
CA MET A 21 22.87 5.00 0.73
C MET A 21 21.51 4.90 0.04
N GLN A 22 21.36 5.56 -1.11
CA GLN A 22 20.18 5.39 -1.96
C GLN A 22 20.13 3.96 -2.51
N LEU A 23 18.92 3.40 -2.63
CA LEU A 23 18.73 2.07 -3.23
C LEU A 23 19.13 2.09 -4.71
N SER A 24 20.06 1.20 -5.05
CA SER A 24 20.55 0.92 -6.40
C SER A 24 20.86 -0.57 -6.50
N THR A 25 21.17 -1.07 -7.70
CA THR A 25 21.55 -2.47 -7.88
C THR A 25 22.79 -2.88 -7.10
N LEU A 26 23.72 -1.95 -6.87
CA LEU A 26 24.97 -2.18 -6.14
C LEU A 26 24.82 -2.02 -4.62
N THR A 27 23.83 -1.24 -4.17
CA THR A 27 23.56 -0.98 -2.75
C THR A 27 22.41 -1.82 -2.19
N ALA A 28 21.69 -2.57 -3.04
CA ALA A 28 20.63 -3.47 -2.62
C ALA A 28 21.18 -4.56 -1.67
N LEU A 29 20.49 -4.73 -0.53
CA LEU A 29 20.87 -5.74 0.47
C LEU A 29 20.65 -7.17 -0.06
N SER A 30 19.54 -7.39 -0.76
CA SER A 30 19.21 -8.67 -1.39
C SER A 30 19.70 -8.70 -2.83
N PRO A 31 20.35 -9.79 -3.28
CA PRO A 31 20.73 -9.91 -4.69
C PRO A 31 19.52 -10.05 -5.61
N LEU A 32 18.34 -10.41 -5.10
CA LEU A 32 17.09 -10.46 -5.87
C LEU A 32 16.65 -9.06 -6.35
N ASP A 33 16.97 -8.02 -5.58
CA ASP A 33 16.66 -6.63 -5.94
C ASP A 33 17.83 -5.89 -6.60
N GLY A 34 18.98 -6.57 -6.75
CA GLY A 34 20.18 -6.06 -7.41
C GLY A 34 20.67 -6.97 -8.53
N ARG A 35 21.67 -7.80 -8.24
CA ARG A 35 22.37 -8.66 -9.23
C ARG A 35 21.44 -9.53 -10.09
N TYR A 36 20.31 -9.98 -9.54
CA TYR A 36 19.39 -10.89 -10.21
C TYR A 36 18.03 -10.26 -10.52
N GLN A 37 17.89 -8.93 -10.43
CA GLN A 37 16.60 -8.26 -10.60
C GLN A 37 15.90 -8.59 -11.93
N ASP A 38 16.67 -8.71 -13.02
CA ASP A 38 16.10 -8.98 -14.35
C ASP A 38 15.48 -10.39 -14.41
N LYS A 39 15.95 -11.32 -13.57
CA LYS A 39 15.42 -12.69 -13.48
C LYS A 39 14.12 -12.78 -12.70
N VAL A 40 13.85 -11.81 -11.83
CA VAL A 40 12.70 -11.82 -10.91
C VAL A 40 11.76 -10.62 -11.10
N THR A 41 11.98 -9.79 -12.12
CA THR A 41 11.15 -8.60 -12.38
C THR A 41 9.63 -8.90 -12.39
N PRO A 42 9.14 -10.00 -13.02
CA PRO A 42 7.71 -10.34 -12.99
C PRO A 42 7.16 -10.63 -11.58
N LEU A 43 8.01 -11.04 -10.64
CA LEU A 43 7.62 -11.35 -9.27
C LEU A 43 7.35 -10.10 -8.42
N ARG A 44 7.86 -8.93 -8.83
CA ARG A 44 7.64 -7.67 -8.10
C ARG A 44 6.17 -7.31 -8.01
N ALA A 45 5.37 -7.60 -9.04
CA ALA A 45 3.92 -7.34 -9.00
C ALA A 45 3.16 -8.22 -7.99
N ILE A 46 3.79 -9.27 -7.43
CA ILE A 46 3.16 -10.27 -6.56
C ILE A 46 3.74 -10.23 -5.15
N PHE A 47 5.05 -10.28 -5.02
CA PHE A 47 5.74 -10.48 -3.73
C PHE A 47 6.34 -9.21 -3.13
N SER A 48 6.21 -8.06 -3.80
CA SER A 48 6.56 -6.78 -3.19
C SER A 48 5.47 -6.30 -2.24
N GLU A 49 5.78 -5.27 -1.44
CA GLU A 49 4.78 -4.55 -0.65
C GLU A 49 3.65 -4.00 -1.53
N PHE A 50 3.96 -3.47 -2.72
CA PHE A 50 2.95 -3.06 -3.71
C PHE A 50 2.03 -4.23 -4.08
N GLY A 51 2.60 -5.41 -4.37
CA GLY A 51 1.84 -6.61 -4.70
C GLY A 51 0.92 -7.05 -3.56
N LEU A 52 1.45 -7.09 -2.33
CA LEU A 52 0.69 -7.39 -1.12
C LEU A 52 -0.51 -6.45 -0.95
N MET A 53 -0.29 -5.13 -1.08
CA MET A 53 -1.35 -4.13 -0.96
C MET A 53 -2.39 -4.26 -2.07
N LYS A 54 -1.96 -4.45 -3.32
CA LYS A 54 -2.83 -4.69 -4.47
C LYS A 54 -3.77 -5.87 -4.23
N PHE A 55 -3.24 -7.00 -3.76
CA PHE A 55 -4.04 -8.19 -3.50
C PHE A 55 -4.93 -8.05 -2.26
N ARG A 56 -4.50 -7.32 -1.22
CA ARG A 56 -5.38 -7.00 -0.08
C ARG A 56 -6.58 -6.15 -0.50
N VAL A 57 -6.35 -5.08 -1.27
CA VAL A 57 -7.44 -4.28 -1.86
C VAL A 57 -8.38 -5.16 -2.67
N ALA A 58 -7.85 -6.05 -3.51
CA ALA A 58 -8.66 -6.97 -4.29
C ALA A 58 -9.52 -7.90 -3.41
N VAL A 59 -8.94 -8.49 -2.36
CA VAL A 59 -9.67 -9.38 -1.45
C VAL A 59 -10.78 -8.63 -0.72
N GLU A 60 -10.50 -7.45 -0.17
CA GLU A 60 -11.51 -6.65 0.56
C GLU A 60 -12.67 -6.23 -0.36
N VAL A 61 -12.37 -5.80 -1.59
CA VAL A 61 -13.41 -5.47 -2.58
C VAL A 61 -14.26 -6.70 -2.92
N ARG A 62 -13.63 -7.85 -3.18
CA ARG A 62 -14.33 -9.09 -3.52
C ARG A 62 -15.14 -9.62 -2.34
N TRP A 63 -14.65 -9.41 -1.12
CA TRP A 63 -15.37 -9.74 0.10
C TRP A 63 -16.65 -8.91 0.22
N LEU A 64 -16.58 -7.59 0.05
CA LEU A 64 -17.77 -6.72 0.08
C LEU A 64 -18.80 -7.09 -1.00
N GLN A 65 -18.35 -7.34 -2.24
CA GLN A 65 -19.23 -7.83 -3.31
C GLN A 65 -19.86 -9.18 -2.95
N LYS A 66 -19.10 -10.08 -2.32
CA LYS A 66 -19.61 -11.37 -1.89
C LYS A 66 -20.69 -11.22 -0.82
N LEU A 67 -20.49 -10.34 0.17
CA LEU A 67 -21.51 -9.99 1.17
C LEU A 67 -22.79 -9.52 0.49
N ALA A 68 -22.70 -8.52 -0.40
CA ALA A 68 -23.85 -7.98 -1.13
C ALA A 68 -24.58 -9.03 -1.98
N SER A 69 -23.85 -9.99 -2.57
CA SER A 69 -24.44 -11.07 -3.38
C SER A 69 -25.09 -12.20 -2.57
N THR A 70 -24.95 -12.19 -1.24
CA THR A 70 -25.42 -13.26 -0.36
C THR A 70 -26.78 -12.87 0.22
N ALA A 71 -27.85 -13.49 -0.27
CA ALA A 71 -29.23 -13.11 0.04
C ALA A 71 -29.59 -13.17 1.54
N GLU A 72 -28.87 -13.98 2.31
CA GLU A 72 -29.04 -14.15 3.74
C GLU A 72 -28.51 -12.97 4.57
N ILE A 73 -27.68 -12.09 3.98
CA ILE A 73 -27.06 -10.94 4.66
C ILE A 73 -27.86 -9.69 4.30
N VAL A 74 -28.91 -9.41 5.07
CA VAL A 74 -29.87 -8.33 4.77
C VAL A 74 -29.29 -6.93 5.01
N GLU A 75 -28.25 -6.82 5.84
CA GLU A 75 -27.56 -5.57 6.16
C GLU A 75 -26.73 -5.04 4.97
N VAL A 76 -26.40 -5.90 4.02
CA VAL A 76 -25.65 -5.55 2.81
C VAL A 76 -26.48 -5.98 1.59
N PRO A 77 -27.40 -5.12 1.09
CA PRO A 77 -28.23 -5.48 -0.05
C PRO A 77 -27.41 -5.68 -1.33
N PRO A 78 -27.94 -6.41 -2.33
CA PRO A 78 -27.28 -6.59 -3.61
C PRO A 78 -26.95 -5.27 -4.28
N PHE A 79 -25.69 -5.13 -4.69
CA PHE A 79 -25.24 -3.91 -5.34
C PHE A 79 -25.72 -3.80 -6.78
N SER A 80 -25.96 -2.56 -7.21
CA SER A 80 -26.20 -2.22 -8.61
C SER A 80 -25.04 -2.64 -9.53
N THR A 81 -25.32 -2.75 -10.83
CA THR A 81 -24.27 -2.99 -11.84
C THR A 81 -23.22 -1.89 -11.85
N GLN A 82 -23.63 -0.63 -11.58
CA GLN A 82 -22.74 0.51 -11.54
C GLN A 82 -21.79 0.45 -10.33
N ALA A 83 -22.30 0.16 -9.13
CA ALA A 83 -21.47 0.00 -7.94
C ALA A 83 -20.49 -1.17 -8.08
N ASN A 84 -20.93 -2.31 -8.64
CA ASN A 84 -20.03 -3.42 -8.94
C ASN A 84 -18.93 -3.04 -9.95
N ALA A 85 -19.27 -2.33 -11.02
CA ALA A 85 -18.30 -1.87 -12.00
C ALA A 85 -17.31 -0.86 -11.40
N PHE A 86 -17.75 0.01 -10.49
CA PHE A 86 -16.89 0.92 -9.76
C PHE A 86 -15.87 0.17 -8.89
N LEU A 87 -16.34 -0.80 -8.10
CA LEU A 87 -15.50 -1.68 -7.28
C LEU A 87 -14.48 -2.45 -8.12
N ASP A 88 -14.90 -3.01 -9.26
CA ASP A 88 -13.98 -3.66 -10.21
C ASP A 88 -12.95 -2.68 -10.77
N GLY A 89 -13.34 -1.44 -11.01
CA GLY A 89 -12.46 -0.35 -11.41
C GLY A 89 -11.37 -0.05 -10.39
N ILE A 90 -11.66 -0.11 -9.07
CA ILE A 90 -10.65 0.05 -8.01
C ILE A 90 -9.58 -1.03 -8.15
N VAL A 91 -9.98 -2.28 -8.32
CA VAL A 91 -9.05 -3.42 -8.41
C VAL A 91 -8.24 -3.38 -9.72
N ALA A 92 -8.89 -3.09 -10.84
CA ALA A 92 -8.26 -3.09 -12.15
C ALA A 92 -7.23 -1.95 -12.32
N ASN A 93 -7.49 -0.79 -11.71
CA ASN A 93 -6.68 0.42 -11.90
C ASN A 93 -5.76 0.73 -10.71
N PHE A 94 -5.60 -0.19 -9.76
CA PHE A 94 -4.70 -0.03 -8.61
C PHE A 94 -3.27 0.23 -9.07
N ASN A 95 -2.67 1.31 -8.56
CA ASN A 95 -1.37 1.83 -9.01
C ASN A 95 -0.48 2.29 -7.84
N GLU A 96 0.74 2.74 -8.13
CA GLU A 96 1.72 3.14 -7.11
C GLU A 96 1.26 4.34 -6.26
N ALA A 97 0.46 5.25 -6.81
CA ALA A 97 -0.09 6.37 -6.05
C ALA A 97 -1.12 5.89 -5.01
N ASP A 98 -1.90 4.86 -5.34
CA ASP A 98 -2.81 4.22 -4.39
C ASP A 98 -2.03 3.52 -3.26
N ALA A 99 -0.97 2.78 -3.61
CA ALA A 99 -0.10 2.16 -2.62
C ALA A 99 0.55 3.22 -1.70
N ALA A 100 1.03 4.33 -2.27
CA ALA A 100 1.57 5.45 -1.49
C ALA A 100 0.52 6.07 -0.56
N ARG A 101 -0.74 6.21 -1.01
CA ARG A 101 -1.84 6.72 -0.17
C ARG A 101 -2.10 5.80 1.01
N ILE A 102 -2.13 4.49 0.80
CA ILE A 102 -2.30 3.52 1.89
C ILE A 102 -1.13 3.62 2.88
N LYS A 103 0.12 3.76 2.42
CA LYS A 103 1.27 3.97 3.32
C LYS A 103 1.13 5.23 4.15
N GLU A 104 0.61 6.32 3.60
CA GLU A 104 0.35 7.55 4.35
C GLU A 104 -0.68 7.34 5.47
N ILE A 105 -1.76 6.62 5.18
CA ILE A 105 -2.76 6.25 6.18
C ILE A 105 -2.15 5.31 7.25
N GLU A 106 -1.30 4.37 6.83
CA GLU A 106 -0.61 3.43 7.73
C GLU A 106 0.26 4.15 8.75
N ARG A 107 0.89 5.28 8.40
CA ARG A 107 1.69 6.08 9.35
C ARG A 107 0.89 6.53 10.58
N THR A 108 -0.42 6.70 10.43
CA THR A 108 -1.32 7.12 11.51
C THR A 108 -1.94 5.93 12.23
N THR A 109 -2.31 4.89 11.49
CA THR A 109 -2.99 3.70 12.05
C THR A 109 -2.03 2.68 12.66
N ASN A 110 -0.76 2.70 12.25
CA ASN A 110 0.26 1.69 12.55
C ASN A 110 -0.20 0.24 12.28
N HIS A 111 -1.08 0.08 11.29
CA HIS A 111 -1.63 -1.21 10.88
C HIS A 111 -2.01 -1.21 9.40
N ASP A 112 -1.32 -2.05 8.64
CA ASP A 112 -1.45 -2.18 7.18
C ASP A 112 -2.87 -2.53 6.67
N VAL A 113 -3.54 -3.52 7.26
CA VAL A 113 -4.91 -3.90 6.88
C VAL A 113 -5.89 -2.76 7.20
N LYS A 114 -5.73 -2.09 8.34
CA LYS A 114 -6.61 -0.96 8.69
C LYS A 114 -6.43 0.22 7.73
N ALA A 115 -5.20 0.44 7.25
CA ALA A 115 -4.93 1.45 6.23
C ALA A 115 -5.61 1.14 4.90
N VAL A 116 -5.69 -0.13 4.51
CA VAL A 116 -6.46 -0.56 3.31
C VAL A 116 -7.96 -0.28 3.49
N GLU A 117 -8.53 -0.56 4.66
CA GLU A 117 -9.95 -0.24 4.94
C GLU A 117 -10.24 1.26 4.78
N TYR A 118 -9.42 2.12 5.38
CA TYR A 118 -9.58 3.57 5.26
C TYR A 118 -9.39 4.07 3.83
N PHE A 119 -8.43 3.50 3.09
CA PHE A 119 -8.25 3.81 1.67
C PHE A 119 -9.49 3.46 0.85
N LEU A 120 -10.10 2.30 1.10
CA LEU A 120 -11.34 1.92 0.41
C LEU A 120 -12.50 2.85 0.76
N LYS A 121 -12.63 3.24 2.03
CA LYS A 121 -13.61 4.26 2.48
C LYS A 121 -13.42 5.60 1.75
N GLU A 122 -12.18 6.05 1.55
CA GLU A 122 -11.90 7.25 0.77
C GLU A 122 -12.29 7.11 -0.71
N LYS A 123 -12.06 5.93 -1.31
CA LYS A 123 -12.40 5.68 -2.73
C LYS A 123 -13.91 5.69 -2.98
N ILE A 124 -14.69 5.08 -2.08
CA ILE A 124 -16.14 4.90 -2.26
C ILE A 124 -16.98 6.08 -1.72
N GLN A 125 -16.37 7.12 -1.15
CA GLN A 125 -17.11 8.19 -0.44
C GLN A 125 -18.22 8.89 -1.23
N ASN A 126 -18.16 8.85 -2.57
CA ASN A 126 -19.17 9.46 -3.46
C ASN A 126 -20.20 8.44 -3.98
N GLU A 127 -20.05 7.17 -3.65
CA GLU A 127 -20.94 6.08 -4.03
C GLU A 127 -21.89 5.77 -2.88
N VAL A 128 -23.06 6.43 -2.87
CA VAL A 128 -24.03 6.39 -1.75
C VAL A 128 -24.39 4.95 -1.36
N GLU A 129 -24.57 4.07 -2.34
CA GLU A 129 -24.87 2.66 -2.13
C GLU A 129 -23.78 1.93 -1.32
N LEU A 130 -22.50 2.24 -1.59
CA LEU A 130 -21.37 1.60 -0.94
C LEU A 130 -21.09 2.20 0.44
N VAL A 131 -21.24 3.53 0.59
CA VAL A 131 -21.03 4.23 1.87
C VAL A 131 -21.98 3.73 2.96
N ASN A 132 -23.21 3.37 2.60
CA ASN A 132 -24.21 2.93 3.57
C ASN A 132 -23.88 1.59 4.25
N VAL A 133 -22.94 0.80 3.70
CA VAL A 133 -22.63 -0.56 4.15
C VAL A 133 -21.15 -0.76 4.52
N SER A 134 -20.34 0.30 4.49
CA SER A 134 -18.88 0.27 4.67
C SER A 134 -18.37 0.86 5.97
#